data_AF-A0A2A5M4M6-F1
#
_entry.id   AF-A0A2A5M4M6-F1
#
_cell.length_a   1.000
_cell.length_b   1.000
_cell.length_c   1.000
_cell.angle_alpha   90.00
_cell.angle_beta   90.00
_cell.angle_gamma   90.00
#
_symmetry.space_group_name_H-M   'P 1'
#
loop_
_entity.id
_entity.type
_entity.pdbx_description
1 polymer ?
#
loop_
_entity_poly.entity_id
_entity_poly.type
_entity_poly.pdbx_seq_one_letter_code
_entity_poly.pdbx_strand_id
1 'polypeptide(L)'
;MFVFIPLFTIFILLAGGYFAKRIGVLKQKQARTFLDFAIIFALPCLIFDKAYHLNFDFSLIIFIFIGLFSCILAAFFAILIGKVFHFSKVTLVSMFLLSCFGNTIFVGMPIVAGIFNDPQFSAEVIFYDALATTLPISLFGPFILSLGNGEKVSLLANVKKILSFPPFLALLFGFLCKLITLPEFIFSPIRLFGASA
;
A
#
# COMPACT_ATOMS: atom_id res chain seq x y z
N MET A 1 4.82 -11.72 -22.06
CA MET A 1 4.82 -10.30 -22.49
C MET A 1 3.99 -9.39 -21.58
N PHE A 2 2.86 -9.86 -21.02
CA PHE A 2 1.93 -9.07 -20.18
C PHE A 2 2.53 -8.30 -18.99
N VAL A 3 3.55 -8.84 -18.31
CA VAL A 3 4.13 -8.20 -17.11
C VAL A 3 5.35 -7.32 -17.44
N PHE A 4 5.93 -7.47 -18.64
CA PHE A 4 7.14 -6.73 -19.01
C PHE A 4 6.91 -5.22 -19.03
N ILE A 5 5.80 -4.77 -19.65
CA ILE A 5 5.49 -3.35 -19.78
C ILE A 5 5.32 -2.69 -18.39
N PRO A 6 4.48 -3.21 -17.47
CA PRO A 6 4.39 -2.63 -16.12
C PRO A 6 5.71 -2.56 -15.37
N LEU A 7 6.49 -3.65 -15.40
CA LEU A 7 7.78 -3.68 -14.72
C LEU A 7 8.77 -2.69 -15.33
N PHE A 8 8.85 -2.64 -16.67
CA PHE A 8 9.68 -1.67 -17.38
C PHE A 8 9.29 -0.24 -17.01
N THR A 9 7.99 0.07 -16.97
CA THR A 9 7.47 1.38 -16.53
C THR A 9 7.89 1.72 -15.10
N ILE A 10 7.76 0.79 -14.16
CA ILE A 10 8.19 1.02 -12.77
C ILE A 10 9.70 1.29 -12.72
N PHE A 11 10.51 0.44 -13.37
CA PHE A 11 11.96 0.58 -13.35
C PHE A 11 12.45 1.85 -14.04
N ILE A 12 11.84 2.27 -15.15
CA ILE A 12 12.25 3.51 -15.84
C ILE A 12 11.88 4.76 -15.02
N LEU A 13 10.74 4.76 -14.33
CA LEU A 13 10.35 5.85 -13.44
C LEU A 13 11.28 5.94 -12.22
N LEU A 14 11.61 4.79 -11.60
CA LEU A 14 12.58 4.72 -10.51
C LEU A 14 13.97 5.19 -10.95
N ALA A 15 14.43 4.74 -12.12
CA ALA A 15 15.69 5.17 -12.72
C ALA A 15 15.67 6.68 -13.00
N GLY A 16 14.59 7.21 -13.57
CA GLY A 16 14.41 8.65 -13.83
C GLY A 16 14.51 9.48 -12.55
N GLY A 17 13.82 9.09 -11.48
CA GLY A 17 13.92 9.74 -10.18
C GLY A 17 15.33 9.67 -9.57
N TYR A 18 15.99 8.52 -9.71
CA TYR A 18 17.38 8.35 -9.29
C TYR A 18 18.36 9.24 -10.08
N PHE A 19 18.22 9.30 -11.40
CA PHE A 19 19.02 10.17 -12.26
C PHE A 19 18.78 11.65 -11.97
N ALA A 20 17.51 12.07 -11.82
CA ALA A 20 17.14 13.43 -11.44
C ALA A 20 17.78 13.84 -10.10
N LYS A 21 17.84 12.92 -9.14
CA LYS A 21 18.58 13.11 -7.89
C LYS A 21 20.08 13.25 -8.15
N ARG A 22 20.66 12.37 -8.97
CA ARG A 22 22.11 12.34 -9.25
C ARG A 22 22.62 13.61 -9.93
N ILE A 23 21.83 14.19 -10.85
CA ILE A 23 22.17 15.43 -11.57
C ILE A 23 21.78 16.71 -10.79
N GLY A 24 21.24 16.56 -9.58
CA GLY A 24 20.90 17.70 -8.71
C GLY A 24 19.58 18.42 -9.01
N VAL A 25 18.77 17.92 -9.95
CA VAL A 25 17.40 18.42 -10.19
C VAL A 25 16.51 18.17 -8.96
N LEU A 26 16.67 17.01 -8.32
CA LEU A 26 15.99 16.66 -7.08
C LEU A 26 16.98 16.49 -5.92
N LYS A 27 16.67 17.13 -4.79
CA LYS A 27 17.40 16.96 -3.52
C LYS A 27 16.74 15.86 -2.69
N GLN A 28 17.51 15.19 -1.84
CA GLN A 28 17.00 14.14 -0.95
C GLN A 28 15.81 14.62 -0.09
N LYS A 29 15.84 15.88 0.37
CA LYS A 29 14.75 16.48 1.15
C LYS A 29 13.43 16.53 0.37
N GLN A 30 13.48 16.77 -0.95
CA GLN A 30 12.29 16.82 -1.80
C GLN A 30 11.65 15.44 -1.96
N ALA A 31 12.42 14.35 -1.91
CA ALA A 31 11.86 12.99 -1.94
C ALA A 31 10.91 12.74 -0.76
N ARG A 32 11.26 13.25 0.44
CA ARG A 32 10.37 13.19 1.61
C ARG A 32 9.11 14.02 1.38
N THR A 33 9.26 15.23 0.85
CA THR A 33 8.12 16.11 0.54
C THR A 33 7.16 15.50 -0.47
N PHE A 34 7.65 14.84 -1.52
CA PHE A 34 6.79 14.13 -2.47
C PHE A 34 6.06 12.96 -1.83
N LEU A 35 6.73 12.18 -0.99
CA LEU A 35 6.10 11.09 -0.25
C LEU A 35 5.02 11.62 0.71
N ASP A 36 5.29 12.71 1.42
CA ASP A 36 4.34 13.34 2.34
C ASP A 36 3.13 13.88 1.56
N PHE A 37 3.34 14.53 0.42
CA PHE A 37 2.26 14.96 -0.47
C PHE A 37 1.40 13.77 -0.93
N ALA A 38 2.04 12.69 -1.37
CA ALA A 38 1.33 11.48 -1.81
C ALA A 38 0.49 10.89 -0.67
N ILE A 39 1.06 10.70 0.52
CA ILE A 39 0.37 10.06 1.66
C ILE A 39 -0.73 10.96 2.26
N ILE A 40 -0.52 12.27 2.30
CA ILE A 40 -1.43 13.20 2.99
C ILE A 40 -2.54 13.71 2.07
N PHE A 41 -2.29 13.86 0.77
CA PHE A 41 -3.23 14.46 -0.17
C PHE A 41 -3.63 13.51 -1.30
N ALA A 42 -2.67 13.05 -2.12
CA ALA A 42 -3.01 12.36 -3.36
C ALA A 42 -3.63 10.97 -3.11
N LEU A 43 -3.01 10.14 -2.26
CA LEU A 43 -3.52 8.81 -1.91
C LEU A 43 -4.88 8.87 -1.21
N PRO A 44 -5.12 9.73 -0.21
CA PRO A 44 -6.47 9.91 0.34
C PRO A 44 -7.52 10.23 -0.71
N CYS A 45 -7.24 11.12 -1.67
CA CYS A 45 -8.17 11.40 -2.76
C CYS A 45 -8.44 10.18 -3.63
N LEU A 46 -7.39 9.45 -4.03
CA LEU A 46 -7.51 8.22 -4.81
C LEU A 46 -8.32 7.16 -4.06
N ILE A 47 -8.02 6.94 -2.79
CA ILE A 47 -8.67 5.93 -1.96
C ILE A 47 -10.14 6.29 -1.72
N PHE A 48 -10.46 7.56 -1.45
CA PHE A 48 -11.83 8.01 -1.27
C PHE A 48 -12.68 7.77 -2.52
N ASP A 49 -12.21 8.21 -3.70
CA ASP A 49 -12.93 8.03 -4.98
C ASP A 49 -13.18 6.54 -5.25
N LYS A 50 -12.14 5.71 -5.08
CA LYS A 50 -12.23 4.28 -5.34
C LYS A 50 -13.11 3.55 -4.33
N ALA A 51 -13.03 3.90 -3.04
CA ALA A 51 -13.89 3.31 -2.01
C ALA A 51 -15.36 3.69 -2.20
N TYR A 52 -15.64 4.94 -2.55
CA TYR A 52 -17.01 5.41 -2.82
C TYR A 52 -17.64 4.65 -4.00
N HIS A 53 -16.89 4.47 -5.10
CA HIS A 53 -17.37 3.80 -6.31
C HIS A 53 -17.19 2.26 -6.30
N LEU A 54 -16.59 1.68 -5.26
CA LEU A 54 -16.32 0.25 -5.19
C LEU A 54 -17.63 -0.53 -5.12
N ASN A 55 -17.93 -1.38 -6.09
CA ASN A 55 -19.02 -2.35 -5.97
C ASN A 55 -18.53 -3.53 -5.14
N PHE A 56 -19.21 -3.78 -4.02
CA PHE A 56 -18.82 -4.88 -3.15
C PHE A 56 -19.35 -6.19 -3.72
N ASP A 57 -18.43 -7.09 -4.04
CA ASP A 57 -18.73 -8.47 -4.44
C ASP A 57 -18.01 -9.46 -3.51
N PHE A 58 -18.60 -10.65 -3.34
CA PHE A 58 -18.00 -11.70 -2.50
C PHE A 58 -16.63 -12.15 -3.01
N SER A 59 -16.32 -11.99 -4.29
CA SER A 59 -15.00 -12.27 -4.84
C SER A 59 -13.88 -11.43 -4.20
N LEU A 60 -14.18 -10.22 -3.74
CA LEU A 60 -13.20 -9.35 -3.06
C LEU A 60 -12.69 -9.97 -1.76
N ILE A 61 -13.57 -10.62 -1.01
CA ILE A 61 -13.22 -11.34 0.22
C ILE A 61 -12.28 -12.50 -0.12
N ILE A 62 -12.58 -13.23 -1.18
CA ILE A 62 -11.74 -14.34 -1.66
C ILE A 62 -10.35 -13.83 -2.04
N PHE A 63 -10.26 -12.72 -2.78
CA PHE A 63 -8.97 -12.10 -3.14
C PHE A 63 -8.15 -11.68 -1.91
N ILE A 64 -8.79 -11.13 -0.88
CA ILE A 64 -8.14 -10.80 0.38
C ILE A 64 -7.53 -12.04 1.03
N PHE A 65 -8.29 -13.13 1.14
CA PHE A 65 -7.78 -14.36 1.74
C PHE A 65 -6.66 -15.00 0.92
N ILE A 66 -6.78 -15.05 -0.41
CA ILE A 66 -5.73 -15.57 -1.29
C ILE A 66 -4.45 -14.73 -1.14
N GLY A 67 -4.57 -13.40 -1.14
CA GLY A 67 -3.42 -12.51 -0.99
C GLY A 67 -2.78 -12.62 0.39
N LEU A 68 -3.57 -12.65 1.48
CA LEU A 68 -3.05 -12.90 2.83
C LEU A 68 -2.32 -14.24 2.93
N PHE A 69 -2.88 -15.30 2.35
CA PHE A 69 -2.24 -16.61 2.31
C PHE A 69 -0.92 -16.58 1.53
N SER A 70 -0.90 -15.92 0.36
CA SER A 70 0.31 -15.73 -0.45
C SER A 70 1.39 -14.97 0.32
N CYS A 71 1.02 -13.91 1.03
CA CYS A 71 1.90 -13.12 1.89
C CYS A 71 2.50 -13.94 3.04
N ILE A 72 1.68 -14.72 3.74
CA ILE A 72 2.14 -15.61 4.82
C ILE A 72 3.10 -16.66 4.27
N LEU A 73 2.79 -17.23 3.11
CA LEU A 73 3.64 -18.21 2.45
C LEU A 73 5.00 -17.60 2.04
N ALA A 74 4.99 -16.39 1.47
CA ALA A 74 6.21 -15.66 1.13
C ALA A 74 7.07 -15.39 2.37
N ALA A 75 6.46 -14.96 3.47
CA ALA A 75 7.16 -14.72 4.73
C ALA A 75 7.71 -16.00 5.37
N PHE A 76 6.99 -17.12 5.25
CA PHE A 76 7.49 -18.42 5.67
C PHE A 76 8.76 -18.80 4.91
N PHE A 77 8.77 -18.68 3.57
CA PHE A 77 9.97 -18.93 2.76
C PHE A 77 11.10 -17.97 3.08
N ALA A 78 10.81 -16.69 3.32
CA ALA A 78 11.82 -15.70 3.71
C ALA A 78 12.51 -16.07 5.04
N ILE A 79 11.75 -16.51 6.04
CA ILE A 79 12.31 -17.03 7.30
C ILE A 79 13.15 -18.28 7.05
N LEU A 80 12.65 -19.22 6.23
CA LEU A 80 13.38 -20.47 5.92
C LEU A 80 14.76 -20.15 5.33
N ILE A 81 14.80 -19.27 4.32
CA ILE A 81 16.03 -18.80 3.69
C ILE A 81 16.93 -18.13 4.73
N GLY A 82 16.40 -17.21 5.54
CA GLY A 82 17.18 -16.53 6.56
C GLY A 82 17.77 -17.49 7.62
N LYS A 83 17.07 -18.58 7.94
CA LYS A 83 17.58 -19.63 8.85
C LYS A 83 18.71 -20.43 8.21
N VAL A 84 18.60 -20.76 6.92
CA VAL A 84 19.67 -21.44 6.16
C VAL A 84 20.95 -20.60 6.13
N PHE A 85 20.83 -19.28 6.00
CA PHE A 85 21.97 -18.34 6.03
C PHE A 85 22.36 -17.87 7.44
N HIS A 86 21.79 -18.46 8.50
CA HIS A 86 22.11 -18.15 9.89
C HIS A 86 21.98 -16.66 10.27
N PHE A 87 20.95 -15.97 9.74
CA PHE A 87 20.72 -14.57 10.08
C PHE A 87 20.24 -14.37 11.52
N SER A 88 20.51 -13.18 12.05
CA SER A 88 20.11 -12.80 13.40
C SER A 88 18.59 -12.82 13.57
N LYS A 89 18.11 -12.98 14.81
CA LYS A 89 16.68 -12.91 15.14
C LYS A 89 16.02 -11.62 14.64
N VAL A 90 16.70 -10.49 14.81
CA VAL A 90 16.23 -9.17 14.36
C VAL A 90 16.06 -9.14 12.84
N THR A 91 17.03 -9.71 12.11
CA THR A 91 16.97 -9.85 10.65
C THR A 91 15.81 -10.74 10.22
N LEU A 92 15.63 -11.91 10.85
CA LEU A 92 14.53 -12.83 10.54
C LEU A 92 13.15 -12.19 10.77
N VAL A 93 12.98 -11.46 11.86
CA VAL A 93 11.75 -10.71 12.16
C VAL A 93 11.49 -9.64 11.11
N SER A 94 12.53 -8.91 10.70
CA SER A 94 12.43 -7.89 9.65
C SER A 94 12.08 -8.52 8.29
N MET A 95 12.69 -9.65 7.94
CA MET A 95 12.38 -10.40 6.72
C MET A 95 10.93 -10.87 6.71
N PHE A 96 10.45 -11.46 7.81
CA PHE A 96 9.04 -11.87 7.93
C PHE A 96 8.10 -10.69 7.67
N LEU A 97 8.35 -9.55 8.31
CA LEU A 97 7.50 -8.37 8.16
C LEU A 97 7.49 -7.85 6.71
N LEU A 98 8.68 -7.70 6.11
CA LEU A 98 8.84 -7.18 4.74
C LEU A 98 8.29 -8.13 3.67
N SER A 99 8.27 -9.44 3.93
CA SER A 99 7.70 -10.42 3.00
C SER A 99 6.19 -10.62 3.18
N CYS A 100 5.66 -10.40 4.39
CA CYS A 100 4.22 -10.46 4.65
C CYS A 100 3.45 -9.28 4.05
N PHE A 101 4.06 -8.10 3.92
CA PHE A 101 3.36 -6.89 3.50
C PHE A 101 4.03 -6.28 2.28
N GLY A 102 3.41 -6.49 1.12
CA GLY A 102 3.92 -6.02 -0.18
C GLY A 102 3.62 -4.55 -0.44
N ASN A 103 4.26 -4.01 -1.49
CA ASN A 103 3.95 -2.68 -2.01
C ASN A 103 2.80 -2.75 -3.04
N THR A 104 1.61 -3.00 -2.54
CA THR A 104 0.33 -3.14 -3.26
C THR A 104 -0.05 -1.90 -4.06
N ILE A 105 0.14 -0.70 -3.52
CA ILE A 105 -0.26 0.55 -4.17
C ILE A 105 0.79 0.98 -5.20
N PHE A 106 2.05 1.17 -4.82
CA PHE A 106 3.05 1.75 -5.74
C PHE A 106 3.60 0.75 -6.76
N VAL A 107 3.60 -0.56 -6.45
CA VAL A 107 4.08 -1.61 -7.37
C VAL A 107 2.92 -2.47 -7.87
N GLY A 108 2.01 -2.89 -6.98
CA GLY A 108 0.88 -3.75 -7.35
C GLY A 108 -0.09 -3.09 -8.31
N MET A 109 -0.51 -1.85 -8.06
CA MET A 109 -1.50 -1.15 -8.89
C MET A 109 -1.03 -0.97 -10.35
N PRO A 110 0.20 -0.51 -10.66
CA PRO A 110 0.68 -0.45 -12.04
C PRO A 110 0.74 -1.82 -12.72
N ILE A 111 1.08 -2.89 -11.98
CA ILE A 111 1.10 -4.27 -12.51
C ILE A 111 -0.31 -4.71 -12.87
N VAL A 112 -1.27 -4.56 -11.95
CA VAL A 112 -2.67 -4.92 -12.20
C VAL A 112 -3.24 -4.10 -13.35
N ALA A 113 -3.00 -2.78 -13.35
CA ALA A 113 -3.47 -1.88 -14.40
C ALA A 113 -2.96 -2.29 -15.78
N GLY A 114 -1.67 -2.61 -15.93
CA GLY A 114 -1.14 -2.99 -17.25
C GLY A 114 -1.44 -4.42 -17.69
N ILE A 115 -1.72 -5.34 -16.76
CA ILE A 115 -2.17 -6.70 -17.11
C ILE A 115 -3.64 -6.72 -17.52
N PHE A 116 -4.51 -6.13 -16.70
CA PHE A 116 -5.95 -6.25 -16.86
C PHE A 116 -6.57 -5.12 -17.68
N ASN A 117 -5.91 -3.95 -17.79
CA ASN A 117 -6.37 -2.78 -18.54
C ASN A 117 -7.81 -2.33 -18.21
N ASP A 118 -8.31 -2.68 -17.03
CA ASP A 118 -9.65 -2.33 -16.56
C ASP A 118 -9.54 -1.48 -15.29
N PRO A 119 -10.09 -0.25 -15.29
CA PRO A 119 -10.12 0.64 -14.13
C PRO A 119 -10.75 0.05 -12.88
N GLN A 120 -11.64 -0.94 -13.01
CA GLN A 120 -12.32 -1.58 -11.90
C GLN A 120 -11.32 -2.23 -10.94
N PHE A 121 -10.30 -2.93 -11.45
CA PHE A 121 -9.30 -3.59 -10.61
C PHE A 121 -8.47 -2.62 -9.76
N SER A 122 -8.39 -1.34 -10.14
CA SER A 122 -7.71 -0.34 -9.30
C SER A 122 -8.44 -0.12 -7.98
N ALA A 123 -9.78 -0.17 -7.99
CA ALA A 123 -10.57 -0.05 -6.76
C ALA A 123 -10.41 -1.31 -5.89
N GLU A 124 -10.37 -2.49 -6.51
CA GLU A 124 -10.17 -3.76 -5.82
C GLU A 124 -8.79 -3.84 -5.16
N VAL A 125 -7.73 -3.38 -5.85
CA VAL A 125 -6.36 -3.32 -5.31
C VAL A 125 -6.28 -2.39 -4.11
N ILE A 126 -6.93 -1.22 -4.16
CA ILE A 126 -6.95 -0.29 -3.02
C ILE A 126 -7.70 -0.90 -1.83
N PHE A 127 -8.83 -1.55 -2.09
CA PHE A 127 -9.58 -2.24 -1.06
C PHE A 127 -8.77 -3.38 -0.43
N TYR A 128 -8.09 -4.17 -1.27
CA TYR A 128 -7.15 -5.19 -0.84
C TYR A 128 -6.01 -4.60 -0.01
N ASP A 129 -5.37 -3.52 -0.46
CA ASP A 129 -4.30 -2.88 0.30
C ASP A 129 -4.77 -2.48 1.69
N ALA A 130 -5.91 -1.77 1.76
CA ALA A 130 -6.44 -1.28 3.01
C ALA A 130 -6.65 -2.41 4.04
N LEU A 131 -7.26 -3.52 3.62
CA LEU A 131 -7.65 -4.61 4.52
C LEU A 131 -6.55 -5.66 4.74
N ALA A 132 -5.81 -6.02 3.70
CA ALA A 132 -4.82 -7.09 3.75
C ALA A 132 -3.40 -6.60 4.09
N THR A 133 -3.10 -5.33 3.81
CA THR A 133 -1.74 -4.77 3.97
C THR A 133 -1.69 -3.67 5.01
N THR A 134 -2.31 -2.52 4.74
CA THR A 134 -2.23 -1.28 5.54
C THR A 134 -2.77 -1.45 6.97
N LEU A 135 -3.93 -2.08 7.15
CA LEU A 135 -4.47 -2.32 8.50
C LEU A 135 -3.63 -3.34 9.28
N PRO A 136 -3.35 -4.56 8.76
CA PRO A 136 -2.54 -5.54 9.46
C PRO A 136 -1.12 -5.05 9.78
N ILE A 137 -0.43 -4.39 8.84
CA ILE A 137 0.93 -3.88 9.11
C ILE A 137 0.92 -2.80 10.20
N SER A 138 -0.10 -1.96 10.24
CA SER A 138 -0.19 -0.89 11.24
C SER A 138 -0.53 -1.41 12.64
N LEU A 139 -1.34 -2.48 12.73
CA LEU A 139 -1.70 -3.13 14.00
C LEU A 139 -0.59 -4.05 14.51
N PHE A 140 -0.13 -4.95 13.65
CA PHE A 140 0.76 -6.05 14.01
C PHE A 140 2.22 -5.77 13.72
N GLY A 141 2.56 -4.86 12.80
CA GLY A 141 3.94 -4.56 12.44
C GLY A 141 4.81 -4.14 13.64
N PRO A 142 4.39 -3.19 14.48
CA PRO A 142 5.13 -2.85 15.70
C PRO A 142 5.30 -4.02 16.66
N PHE A 143 4.25 -4.84 16.83
CA PHE A 143 4.30 -6.06 17.64
C PHE A 143 5.29 -7.08 17.09
N ILE A 144 5.26 -7.35 15.79
CA ILE A 144 6.21 -8.24 15.12
C ILE A 144 7.63 -7.72 15.32
N LEU A 145 7.90 -6.43 15.08
CA LEU A 145 9.22 -5.83 15.28
C LEU A 145 9.72 -5.96 16.73
N SER A 146 8.83 -5.82 17.72
CA SER A 146 9.21 -6.03 19.11
C SER A 146 9.67 -7.46 19.43
N LEU A 147 9.26 -8.47 18.66
CA LEU A 147 9.78 -9.83 18.83
C LEU A 147 11.28 -9.91 18.53
N GLY A 148 11.80 -9.00 17.69
CA GLY A 148 13.21 -8.88 17.36
C GLY A 148 14.02 -8.20 18.46
N ASN A 149 13.53 -7.06 18.97
CA ASN A 149 14.30 -6.15 19.83
C ASN A 149 13.84 -6.09 21.29
N GLY A 150 12.72 -6.74 21.66
CA GLY A 150 12.19 -6.79 23.03
C GLY A 150 11.50 -5.52 23.52
N GLU A 151 11.22 -4.56 22.63
CA GLU A 151 10.57 -3.29 23.00
C GLU A 151 9.09 -3.48 23.40
N LYS A 152 8.60 -2.67 24.34
CA LYS A 152 7.19 -2.71 24.73
C LYS A 152 6.34 -2.04 23.66
N VAL A 153 5.31 -2.73 23.18
CA VAL A 153 4.36 -2.21 22.19
C VAL A 153 3.05 -1.84 22.87
N SER A 154 2.59 -0.62 22.61
CA SER A 154 1.28 -0.16 23.06
C SER A 154 0.26 -0.32 21.95
N LEU A 155 -0.69 -1.24 22.14
CA LEU A 155 -1.82 -1.43 21.22
C LEU A 155 -2.62 -0.14 21.05
N LEU A 156 -2.82 0.61 22.15
CA LEU A 156 -3.54 1.89 22.12
C LEU A 156 -2.82 2.94 21.27
N ALA A 157 -1.49 2.97 21.30
CA ALA A 157 -0.71 3.87 20.44
C ALA A 157 -0.83 3.48 18.95
N ASN A 158 -0.82 2.18 18.64
CA ASN A 158 -0.97 1.70 17.26
C ASN A 158 -2.36 2.03 16.70
N VAL A 159 -3.42 1.77 17.49
CA VAL A 159 -4.80 2.12 17.10
C VAL A 159 -4.93 3.63 16.87
N LYS A 160 -4.39 4.47 17.77
CA LYS A 160 -4.40 5.92 17.58
C LYS A 160 -3.69 6.35 16.29
N LYS A 161 -2.57 5.69 15.94
CA LYS A 161 -1.84 5.96 14.70
C LYS A 161 -2.65 5.62 13.46
N ILE A 162 -3.37 4.50 13.47
CA ILE A 162 -4.27 4.10 12.38
C ILE A 162 -5.42 5.10 12.23
N LEU A 163 -6.07 5.46 13.33
CA LEU A 163 -7.16 6.44 13.33
C LEU A 163 -6.70 7.85 12.91
N SER A 164 -5.40 8.13 12.96
CA SER A 164 -4.80 9.38 12.48
C SER A 164 -4.19 9.26 11.08
N PHE A 165 -4.25 8.08 10.45
CA PHE A 165 -3.62 7.83 9.16
C PHE A 165 -4.55 8.29 8.02
N PRO A 166 -4.16 9.32 7.22
CA PRO A 166 -5.07 9.92 6.24
C PRO A 166 -5.64 8.93 5.22
N PRO A 167 -4.87 7.98 4.65
CA PRO A 167 -5.40 6.95 3.76
C PRO A 167 -6.50 6.09 4.38
N PHE A 168 -6.36 5.74 5.66
CA PHE A 168 -7.37 4.95 6.38
C PHE A 168 -8.65 5.75 6.62
N LEU A 169 -8.51 7.03 6.99
CA LEU A 169 -9.65 7.93 7.15
C LEU A 169 -10.40 8.13 5.83
N ALA A 170 -9.67 8.30 4.72
CA ALA A 170 -10.26 8.44 3.40
C ALA A 170 -11.06 7.20 2.96
N LEU A 171 -10.56 5.99 3.27
CA LEU A 171 -11.29 4.75 3.04
C LEU A 171 -12.61 4.74 3.82
N LEU A 172 -12.55 5.05 5.12
CA LEU A 172 -13.74 5.09 5.98
C LEU A 172 -14.76 6.10 5.47
N PHE A 173 -14.32 7.33 5.15
CA PHE A 173 -15.19 8.36 4.59
C PHE A 173 -15.73 7.98 3.22
N GLY A 174 -14.95 7.32 2.35
CA GLY A 174 -15.43 6.85 1.05
C GLY A 174 -16.62 5.90 1.20
N PHE A 175 -16.53 4.93 2.13
CA PHE A 175 -17.64 4.02 2.41
C PHE A 175 -18.83 4.69 3.10
N LEU A 176 -18.58 5.60 4.05
CA LEU A 176 -19.66 6.34 4.71
C LEU A 176 -20.41 7.25 3.73
N CYS A 177 -19.67 7.96 2.87
CA CYS A 177 -20.24 8.84 1.85
C CYS A 177 -20.97 8.05 0.77
N LYS A 178 -20.64 6.79 0.51
CA LYS A 178 -21.38 5.94 -0.43
C LYS A 178 -22.87 5.81 -0.10
N LEU A 179 -23.26 6.02 1.16
CA LEU A 179 -24.66 6.02 1.62
C LEU A 179 -25.48 7.20 1.08
N ILE A 180 -24.82 8.23 0.53
CA ILE A 180 -25.45 9.42 -0.06
C ILE A 180 -24.94 9.62 -1.49
N THR A 181 -25.79 10.14 -2.37
CA THR A 181 -25.38 10.47 -3.74
C THR A 181 -24.65 11.81 -3.75
N LEU A 182 -23.33 11.76 -3.90
CA LEU A 182 -22.50 12.95 -4.07
C LEU A 182 -22.52 13.44 -5.53
N PRO A 183 -22.59 14.75 -5.77
CA PRO A 183 -22.57 15.32 -7.11
C PRO A 183 -21.19 15.24 -7.77
N GLU A 184 -21.16 15.08 -9.10
CA GLU A 184 -19.94 14.81 -9.88
C GLU A 184 -18.88 15.92 -9.78
N PHE A 185 -19.28 17.17 -9.54
CA PHE A 185 -18.33 18.29 -9.39
C PHE A 185 -17.39 18.10 -8.20
N ILE A 186 -17.76 17.31 -7.19
CA ILE A 186 -16.89 16.99 -6.04
C ILE A 186 -15.80 15.99 -6.46
N PHE A 187 -16.15 15.02 -7.32
CA PHE A 187 -15.21 13.98 -7.74
C PHE A 187 -14.17 14.47 -8.74
N SER A 188 -14.50 15.47 -9.56
CA SER A 188 -13.55 16.04 -10.55
C SER A 188 -12.19 16.45 -9.94
N PRO A 189 -12.12 17.31 -8.90
CA PRO A 189 -10.83 17.64 -8.27
C PRO A 189 -10.22 16.46 -7.53
N ILE A 190 -11.03 15.61 -6.89
CA ILE A 190 -10.55 14.42 -6.16
C ILE A 190 -9.81 13.48 -7.10
N ARG A 191 -10.37 13.19 -8.28
CA ARG A 191 -9.73 12.31 -9.27
C ARG A 191 -8.45 12.93 -9.83
N LEU A 192 -8.42 14.25 -10.04
CA LEU A 192 -7.22 14.94 -10.52
C LEU A 192 -6.07 14.86 -9.50
N PHE A 193 -6.36 15.10 -8.22
CA PHE A 193 -5.36 14.91 -7.15
C PHE A 193 -5.00 13.43 -6.98
N GLY A 194 -5.97 12.53 -7.03
CA GLY A 194 -5.76 11.08 -6.92
C GLY A 194 -4.85 10.52 -8.01
N ALA A 195 -4.92 11.05 -9.23
CA ALA A 195 -4.05 10.66 -10.33
C ALA A 195 -2.58 11.08 -10.15
N SER A 196 -2.28 11.94 -9.17
CA SER A 196 -0.90 12.36 -8.84
C SER A 196 -0.25 11.53 -7.72
N ALA A 197 -0.95 10.50 -7.22
CA ALA A 197 -0.46 9.57 -6.22
C ALA A 197 0.51 8.54 -6.81
#